data_AF-A0A7W0TIF6-F1
#
_entry.id   AF-A0A7W0TIF6-F1
#
_cell.length_a   1.000
_cell.length_b   1.000
_cell.length_c   1.000
_cell.angle_alpha   90.00
_cell.angle_beta   90.00
_cell.angle_gamma   90.00
#
_symmetry.space_group_name_H-M   'P 1'
#
loop_
_entity.id
_entity.type
_entity.pdbx_description
1 polymer ?
#
loop_
_entity_poly.entity_id
_entity_poly.type
_entity_poly.pdbx_seq_one_letter_code
_entity_poly.pdbx_strand_id
1 'polypeptide(L)'
;MKLAIGQFAPTLGDLQGNLERTREFVEQATEAGAELVVFPELSLSGYLIGDLHELPALPANDQRLRTATATAGRAAVVVGFPETDGRHVFNSAAL
;
A
#
# COMPACT_ATOMS: atom_id res chain seq x y z
N MET A 1 11.14 13.59 13.97
CA MET A 1 10.18 12.55 13.60
C MET A 1 8.86 13.17 13.16
N LYS A 2 8.67 13.31 11.85
CA LYS A 2 7.38 13.68 11.24
C LYS A 2 6.72 12.44 10.61
N LEU A 3 5.44 12.26 10.87
CA LEU A 3 4.63 11.17 10.34
C LEU A 3 3.58 11.72 9.37
N ALA A 4 3.30 11.00 8.30
CA ALA A 4 2.21 11.30 7.37
C ALA A 4 1.21 10.15 7.32
N ILE A 5 -0.07 10.50 7.19
CA ILE A 5 -1.15 9.55 6.99
C ILE A 5 -1.64 9.70 5.55
N GLY A 6 -1.45 8.67 4.74
CA GLY A 6 -1.89 8.62 3.34
C GLY A 6 -3.38 8.32 3.24
N GLN A 7 -4.22 9.28 3.61
CA GLN A 7 -5.67 9.08 3.62
C GLN A 7 -6.27 9.29 2.22
N PHE A 8 -6.73 8.20 1.60
CA PHE A 8 -7.51 8.24 0.35
C PHE A 8 -8.57 7.13 0.35
N ALA A 9 -9.49 7.19 -0.62
CA ALA A 9 -10.46 6.12 -0.89
C ALA A 9 -9.89 5.21 -1.98
N PRO A 10 -9.39 4.01 -1.66
CA PRO A 10 -8.89 3.10 -2.69
C PRO A 10 -10.02 2.62 -3.59
N THR A 11 -9.71 2.40 -4.86
CA THR A 11 -10.66 1.81 -5.79
C THR A 11 -10.63 0.30 -5.62
N LEU A 12 -11.78 -0.28 -5.26
CA LEU A 12 -11.90 -1.71 -5.00
C LEU A 12 -11.45 -2.53 -6.23
N GLY A 13 -10.49 -3.44 -6.03
CA GLY A 13 -9.94 -4.32 -7.06
C GLY A 13 -8.99 -3.67 -8.06
N ASP A 14 -8.84 -2.35 -8.07
CA ASP A 14 -7.92 -1.63 -8.96
C ASP A 14 -6.53 -1.49 -8.32
N LEU A 15 -5.76 -2.57 -8.38
CA LEU A 15 -4.41 -2.60 -7.82
C LEU A 15 -3.51 -1.52 -8.44
N GLN A 16 -3.56 -1.34 -9.76
CA GLN A 16 -2.65 -0.44 -10.46
C GLN A 16 -2.94 1.02 -10.10
N GLY A 17 -4.21 1.44 -10.14
CA GLY A 17 -4.58 2.80 -9.74
C GLY A 17 -4.30 3.09 -8.26
N ASN A 18 -4.44 2.09 -7.38
CA ASN A 18 -4.11 2.26 -5.97
C ASN A 18 -2.60 2.35 -5.71
N LEU A 19 -1.76 1.62 -6.46
CA LEU A 19 -0.30 1.75 -6.42
C LEU A 19 0.15 3.16 -6.87
N GLU A 20 -0.47 3.68 -7.92
CA GLU A 20 -0.19 5.03 -8.44
C GLU A 20 -0.55 6.11 -7.42
N ARG A 21 -1.76 6.05 -6.83
CA ARG A 21 -2.15 6.96 -5.74
C ARG A 21 -1.21 6.87 -4.55
N THR A 22 -0.84 5.65 -4.15
CA THR A 22 0.12 5.44 -3.04
C THR A 22 1.43 6.18 -3.33
N ARG A 23 1.97 6.04 -4.55
CA ARG A 23 3.20 6.72 -4.96
C ARG A 23 3.07 8.26 -4.88
N GLU A 24 1.96 8.82 -5.38
CA GLU A 24 1.69 10.26 -5.32
C GLU A 24 1.66 10.77 -3.87
N PHE A 25 1.02 10.04 -2.96
CA PHE A 25 0.99 10.39 -1.53
C PHE A 25 2.37 10.30 -0.88
N VAL A 26 3.15 9.25 -1.20
CA VAL A 26 4.51 9.10 -0.69
C VAL A 26 5.37 10.28 -1.12
N GLU A 27 5.31 10.69 -2.38
CA GLU A 27 6.05 11.84 -2.91
C GLU A 27 5.67 13.14 -2.18
N GLN A 28 4.38 13.44 -2.04
CA GLN A 28 3.93 14.64 -1.32
C GLN A 28 4.34 14.63 0.16
N ALA A 29 4.25 13.46 0.82
CA ALA A 29 4.61 13.32 2.22
C ALA A 29 6.12 13.49 2.44
N THR A 30 6.95 12.94 1.55
CA THR A 30 8.40 13.06 1.67
C THR A 30 8.89 14.46 1.34
N GLU A 31 8.30 15.15 0.37
CA GLU A 31 8.51 16.58 0.13
C GLU A 31 8.16 17.45 1.35
N ALA A 32 7.10 17.08 2.08
CA ALA A 32 6.73 17.71 3.34
C ALA A 32 7.64 17.31 4.53
N GLY A 33 8.66 16.47 4.30
CA GLY A 33 9.63 16.04 5.30
C GLY A 33 9.15 14.92 6.22
N ALA A 34 8.21 14.08 5.78
CA ALA A 34 7.81 12.89 6.52
C ALA A 34 8.94 11.85 6.55
N GLU A 35 9.11 11.21 7.71
CA GLU A 35 10.08 10.13 7.95
C GLU A 35 9.39 8.75 7.96
N LEU A 36 8.06 8.73 8.11
CA LEU A 36 7.22 7.54 7.96
C LEU A 36 5.86 7.95 7.38
N VAL A 37 5.39 7.21 6.37
CA VAL A 37 4.08 7.35 5.74
C VAL A 37 3.28 6.08 5.99
N VAL A 38 2.07 6.19 6.53
CA VAL A 38 1.20 5.04 6.82
C VAL A 38 -0.10 5.16 6.04
N PHE A 39 -0.50 4.07 5.39
CA PHE A 39 -1.74 3.98 4.63
C PHE A 39 -2.81 3.13 5.33
N PRO A 40 -4.09 3.25 4.93
CA PRO A 40 -5.17 2.43 5.46
C PRO A 40 -4.97 0.92 5.25
N GLU A 41 -5.76 0.15 5.99
CA GLU A 41 -5.93 -1.29 5.75
C GLU A 41 -6.32 -1.57 4.30
N LEU A 42 -5.70 -2.60 3.70
CA LEU A 42 -5.94 -3.01 2.32
C LEU A 42 -5.88 -1.85 1.30
N SER A 43 -5.04 -0.83 1.54
CA SER A 43 -4.91 0.35 0.69
C SER A 43 -4.58 0.05 -0.77
N LEU A 44 -3.92 -1.08 -1.07
CA LEU A 44 -3.59 -1.48 -2.44
C LEU A 44 -4.74 -2.18 -3.19
N SER A 45 -5.73 -2.72 -2.48
CA SER A 45 -6.87 -3.42 -3.09
C SER A 45 -8.22 -2.74 -2.86
N GLY A 46 -8.32 -1.85 -1.88
CA GLY A 46 -9.57 -1.46 -1.26
C GLY A 46 -10.06 -2.49 -0.25
N TYR A 47 -10.83 -2.01 0.73
CA TYR A 47 -11.43 -2.84 1.75
C TYR A 47 -12.71 -3.50 1.23
N LEU A 48 -12.78 -4.83 1.30
CA LEU A 48 -13.92 -5.63 0.88
C LEU A 48 -14.60 -6.23 2.12
N ILE A 49 -15.92 -6.03 2.23
CA ILE A 49 -16.75 -6.85 3.14
C ILE A 49 -17.14 -8.10 2.34
N GLY A 50 -16.31 -9.15 2.40
CA GLY A 50 -16.45 -10.33 1.55
C GLY A 50 -15.24 -11.25 1.65
N ASP A 51 -15.05 -12.12 0.65
CA ASP A 51 -13.93 -13.04 0.61
C ASP A 51 -12.67 -12.33 0.07
N LEU A 52 -11.59 -12.36 0.86
CA LEU A 52 -10.32 -11.74 0.50
C LEU A 52 -9.70 -12.37 -0.77
N HIS A 53 -10.06 -13.61 -1.09
CA HIS A 53 -9.66 -14.28 -2.34
C HIS A 53 -10.20 -13.60 -3.61
N GLU A 54 -11.20 -12.72 -3.49
CA GLU A 54 -11.72 -11.94 -4.62
C GLU A 54 -10.84 -10.73 -4.97
N LEU A 55 -9.92 -10.35 -4.09
CA LEU A 55 -9.04 -9.19 -4.30
C LEU A 55 -7.72 -9.59 -4.99
N PRO A 56 -7.10 -8.65 -5.74
CA PRO A 56 -5.75 -8.86 -6.26
C PRO A 56 -4.76 -9.01 -5.10
N ALA A 57 -4.30 -10.24 -4.88
CA ALA A 57 -3.30 -10.56 -3.87
C ALA A 57 -1.88 -10.54 -4.45
N LEU A 58 -0.92 -10.16 -3.62
CA LEU A 58 0.50 -10.09 -3.98
C LEU A 58 1.33 -11.00 -3.08
N PRO A 59 2.40 -11.63 -3.58
CA PRO A 59 3.40 -12.21 -2.70
C PRO A 59 4.12 -11.09 -1.91
N ALA A 60 4.57 -11.38 -0.69
CA ALA A 60 5.25 -10.40 0.17
C ALA A 60 6.48 -9.74 -0.49
N ASN A 61 7.12 -10.41 -1.44
CA ASN A 61 8.30 -9.92 -2.15
C ASN A 61 8.01 -9.31 -3.53
N ASP A 62 6.73 -9.06 -3.86
CA ASP A 62 6.33 -8.50 -5.15
C ASP A 62 7.06 -7.18 -5.44
N GLN A 63 7.56 -7.04 -6.67
CA GLN A 63 8.30 -5.85 -7.08
C GLN A 63 7.44 -4.59 -7.06
N ARG A 64 6.13 -4.69 -7.28
CA ARG A 64 5.21 -3.55 -7.28
C ARG A 64 5.16 -2.84 -5.93
N LEU A 65 5.31 -3.57 -4.82
CA LEU A 65 5.40 -2.98 -3.47
C LEU A 65 6.61 -2.03 -3.38
N ARG A 66 7.77 -2.45 -3.90
CA ARG A 66 8.99 -1.63 -3.95
C ARG A 66 8.85 -0.47 -4.93
N THR A 67 8.20 -0.67 -6.06
CA THR A 67 8.03 0.37 -7.08
C THR A 67 7.09 1.49 -6.63
N ALA A 68 6.02 1.16 -5.89
CA ALA A 68 5.09 2.16 -5.34
C ALA A 68 5.71 3.05 -4.27
N THR A 69 6.69 2.54 -3.52
CA THR A 69 7.35 3.29 -2.44
C THR A 69 8.73 3.84 -2.84
N ALA A 70 9.14 3.70 -4.10
CA ALA A 70 10.47 4.09 -4.57
C ALA A 70 10.79 5.59 -4.39
N THR A 71 9.77 6.46 -4.35
CA THR A 71 9.91 7.90 -4.12
C THR A 71 10.08 8.27 -2.64
N ALA A 72 10.04 7.29 -1.72
CA ALA A 72 10.16 7.53 -0.28
C ALA A 72 11.55 8.03 0.16
N GLY A 73 12.59 7.80 -0.64
CA GLY A 73 13.96 8.17 -0.29
C GLY A 73 14.40 7.49 1.01
N ARG A 74 14.49 8.25 2.11
CA ARG A 74 14.83 7.74 3.46
C ARG A 74 13.62 7.46 4.33
N ALA A 75 12.42 7.88 3.93
CA ALA A 75 11.20 7.62 4.69
C ALA A 75 10.82 6.14 4.62
N ALA A 76 10.28 5.62 5.71
CA ALA A 76 9.62 4.31 5.70
C ALA A 76 8.18 4.45 5.20
N VAL A 77 7.63 3.41 4.56
CA VAL A 77 6.27 3.45 4.02
C VAL A 77 5.52 2.17 4.37
N VAL A 78 4.40 2.30 5.07
CA VAL A 78 3.54 1.17 5.45
C VAL A 78 2.31 1.13 4.56
N VAL A 79 2.14 0.07 3.77
CA VAL A 79 0.97 -0.16 2.90
C VAL A 79 0.22 -1.43 3.27
N GLY A 80 -1.11 -1.37 3.26
CA GLY A 80 -1.97 -2.53 3.46
C GLY A 80 -2.30 -3.22 2.13
N PHE A 81 -2.24 -4.55 2.09
CA PHE A 81 -2.54 -5.33 0.89
C PHE A 81 -2.96 -6.77 1.23
N PRO A 82 -3.68 -7.46 0.32
CA PRO A 82 -3.88 -8.90 0.44
C PRO A 82 -2.57 -9.61 0.08
N GLU A 83 -1.93 -10.24 1.06
CA GLU A 83 -0.74 -11.06 0.85
C GLU A 83 -1.13 -12.49 0.49
N THR A 84 -0.44 -13.13 -0.46
CA THR A 84 -0.61 -14.56 -0.74
C THR A 84 0.70 -15.34 -0.69
N ASP A 85 0.65 -16.53 -0.09
CA ASP A 85 1.71 -17.56 -0.12
C ASP A 85 1.48 -18.61 -1.22
N GLY A 86 0.47 -18.39 -2.08
CA GLY A 86 0.01 -19.33 -3.12
C GLY A 86 -1.06 -20.33 -2.66
N ARG A 87 -1.37 -20.41 -1.36
CA ARG A 87 -2.44 -21.27 -0.81
C ARG A 87 -3.46 -20.49 0.00
N HIS A 88 -3.00 -19.51 0.75
CA HIS A 88 -3.81 -18.65 1.60
C HIS A 88 -3.70 -17.20 1.14
N VAL A 89 -4.68 -16.40 1.56
CA VAL A 89 -4.64 -14.95 1.42
C VAL A 89 -4.78 -14.35 2.81
N PHE A 90 -3.89 -13.43 3.16
CA PHE A 90 -3.81 -12.77 4.44
C PHE A 90 -4.07 -11.28 4.27
N ASN A 91 -4.70 -10.66 5.27
CA ASN A 91 -4.68 -9.22 5.39
C ASN A 91 -3.35 -8.82 6.02
N SER A 92 -2.52 -8.08 5.28
CA SER A 92 -1.12 -7.86 5.65
C SER A 92 -0.68 -6.43 5.37
N ALA A 93 0.42 -6.06 6.01
CA ALA A 93 1.06 -4.76 5.83
C ALA A 93 2.54 -4.97 5.49
N ALA A 94 3.02 -4.26 4.47
CA ALA A 94 4.44 -4.20 4.10
C ALA A 94 5.03 -2.88 4.56
N LEU A 95 6.30 -2.92 4.98
CA LEU A 95 7.13 -1.77 5.40
C LEU A 95 8.30 -1.56 4.43
#